data_AF-A0A150NW65-F1
#
_entry.id   AF-A0A150NW65-F1
#
_cell.length_a   1.000
_cell.length_b   1.000
_cell.length_c   1.000
_cell.angle_alpha   90.00
_cell.angle_beta   90.00
_cell.angle_gamma   90.00
#
_symmetry.space_group_name_H-M   'P 1'
#
loop_
_entity.id
_entity.type
_entity.pdbx_description
1 polymer ?
#
loop_
_entity_poly.entity_id
_entity_poly.type
_entity_poly.pdbx_seq_one_letter_code
_entity_poly.pdbx_strand_id
1 'polypeptide(L)'
;MIDFKKYQFFFEYNVSHSNKFNKKFNEVSFELITGELSYLRGDFLLSLSQYSNINLSNISKKNRKIFELKKLYYNFLSSIHIQDEQNIAFFEEQLSKAPDSKDGKAKLVAKAQANKRYCVQ
;
A
#
# COMPACT_ATOMS: atom_id res chain seq x y z
N MET A 1 -13.81 15.15 -5.95
CA MET A 1 -13.35 14.64 -4.64
C MET A 1 -13.74 13.17 -4.53
N ILE A 2 -12.87 12.28 -4.04
CA ILE A 2 -13.19 10.85 -3.91
C ILE A 2 -14.12 10.64 -2.71
N ASP A 3 -15.17 9.83 -2.88
CA ASP A 3 -16.01 9.38 -1.76
C ASP A 3 -15.38 8.13 -1.13
N PHE A 4 -14.75 8.31 0.03
CA PHE A 4 -14.10 7.24 0.76
C PHE A 4 -15.07 6.18 1.30
N LYS A 5 -16.32 6.56 1.62
CA LYS A 5 -17.32 5.59 2.10
C LYS A 5 -17.72 4.65 0.96
N LYS A 6 -18.04 5.22 -0.21
CA LYS A 6 -18.37 4.41 -1.40
C LYS A 6 -17.21 3.53 -1.82
N TYR A 7 -15.97 4.05 -1.72
CA TYR A 7 -14.77 3.29 -2.03
C TYR A 7 -14.56 2.12 -1.07
N GLN A 8 -14.67 2.34 0.24
CA GLN A 8 -14.55 1.30 1.26
C GLN A 8 -15.64 0.23 1.09
N PHE A 9 -16.89 0.66 0.90
CA PHE A 9 -18.05 -0.22 0.75
C PHE A 9 -17.90 -1.23 -0.39
N PHE A 10 -17.28 -0.84 -1.50
CA PHE A 10 -17.01 -1.76 -2.61
C PHE A 10 -16.17 -2.97 -2.16
N PHE A 11 -15.16 -2.77 -1.31
CA PHE A 11 -14.32 -3.87 -0.82
C PHE A 11 -15.02 -4.68 0.27
N GLU A 12 -15.80 -4.05 1.15
CA GLU A 12 -16.64 -4.75 2.13
C GLU A 12 -17.65 -5.69 1.43
N TYR A 13 -18.27 -5.21 0.35
CA TYR A 13 -19.16 -6.02 -0.48
C TYR A 13 -18.43 -7.23 -1.09
N ASN A 14 -17.24 -7.01 -1.65
CA ASN A 14 -16.43 -8.09 -2.24
C ASN A 14 -16.02 -9.15 -1.21
N VAL A 15 -15.74 -8.77 0.04
CA VAL A 15 -15.44 -9.73 1.12
C VAL A 15 -16.69 -10.53 1.49
N SER A 16 -17.81 -9.83 1.75
CA SER A 16 -19.07 -10.45 2.20
C SER A 16 -19.69 -11.40 1.16
N HIS A 17 -19.53 -11.09 -0.13
CA HIS A 17 -20.08 -11.89 -1.23
C HIS A 17 -19.03 -12.78 -1.91
N SER A 18 -17.86 -12.96 -1.28
CA SER A 18 -16.80 -13.79 -1.85
C SER A 18 -17.14 -15.28 -1.79
N ASN A 19 -16.88 -15.99 -2.89
CA ASN A 19 -16.76 -17.45 -2.86
C ASN A 19 -15.51 -17.89 -2.06
N LYS A 20 -15.44 -19.18 -1.72
CA LYS A 20 -14.35 -19.77 -0.94
C LYS A 20 -12.96 -19.57 -1.57
N PHE A 21 -12.85 -19.63 -2.89
CA PHE A 21 -11.58 -19.53 -3.61
C PHE A 21 -11.00 -18.10 -3.57
N ASN A 22 -11.86 -17.09 -3.63
CA ASN A 22 -11.46 -15.68 -3.65
C ASN A 22 -11.45 -15.03 -2.25
N LYS A 23 -11.97 -15.72 -1.23
CA LYS A 23 -12.20 -15.13 0.10
C LYS A 23 -10.93 -14.49 0.68
N LYS A 24 -9.81 -15.22 0.67
CA LYS A 24 -8.53 -14.71 1.19
C LYS A 24 -7.97 -13.54 0.38
N PHE A 25 -8.15 -13.57 -0.94
CA PHE A 25 -7.72 -12.46 -1.80
C PHE A 25 -8.54 -11.19 -1.50
N ASN A 26 -9.85 -11.32 -1.35
CA ASN A 26 -10.74 -10.20 -1.05
C ASN A 26 -10.49 -9.65 0.37
N GLU A 27 -10.29 -10.52 1.37
CA GLU A 27 -9.93 -10.12 2.75
C GLU A 27 -8.65 -9.27 2.76
N VAL A 28 -7.57 -9.76 2.16
CA VAL A 28 -6.31 -9.01 2.09
C VAL A 28 -6.46 -7.73 1.25
N SER A 29 -7.26 -7.77 0.18
CA SER A 29 -7.54 -6.56 -0.61
C SER A 29 -8.25 -5.50 0.23
N PHE A 30 -9.20 -5.89 1.09
CA PHE A 30 -9.87 -4.98 2.01
C PHE A 30 -8.91 -4.40 3.06
N GLU A 31 -8.00 -5.20 3.60
CA GLU A 31 -6.95 -4.71 4.51
C GLU A 31 -6.04 -3.68 3.82
N LEU A 32 -5.60 -3.94 2.58
CA LEU A 32 -4.78 -3.01 1.80
C LEU A 32 -5.48 -1.67 1.54
N ILE A 33 -6.80 -1.69 1.33
CA ILE A 33 -7.60 -0.48 1.11
C ILE A 33 -7.83 0.29 2.40
N THR A 34 -8.00 -0.41 3.52
CA THR A 34 -8.07 0.23 4.83
C THR A 34 -6.79 1.04 5.10
N GLY A 35 -5.61 0.45 4.83
CA GLY A 35 -4.31 1.14 4.90
C GLY A 35 -4.20 2.36 3.98
N GLU A 36 -4.70 2.24 2.76
CA GLU A 36 -4.71 3.30 1.75
C GLU A 36 -5.64 4.46 2.15
N LEU A 37 -6.81 4.14 2.68
CA LEU A 37 -7.76 5.15 3.17
C LEU A 37 -7.21 5.93 4.35
N SER A 38 -6.48 5.29 5.27
CA SER A 38 -5.78 5.98 6.36
C SER A 38 -4.76 6.98 5.81
N TYR A 39 -3.94 6.56 4.83
CA TYR A 39 -3.02 7.47 4.14
C TYR A 39 -3.73 8.65 3.47
N LEU A 40 -4.81 8.40 2.73
CA LEU A 40 -5.56 9.43 2.02
C LEU A 40 -6.26 10.43 2.96
N ARG A 41 -6.53 10.02 4.21
CA ARG A 41 -7.06 10.88 5.28
C ARG A 41 -5.98 11.64 6.03
N GLY A 42 -4.70 11.38 5.74
CA GLY A 42 -3.56 11.99 6.43
C GLY A 42 -3.14 11.27 7.72
N ASP A 43 -3.73 10.11 8.02
CA ASP A 43 -3.35 9.30 9.18
C ASP A 43 -2.21 8.33 8.81
N PHE A 44 -1.01 8.90 8.68
CA PHE A 44 0.17 8.20 8.16
C PHE A 44 0.69 7.13 9.12
N LEU A 45 0.62 7.35 10.44
CA LEU A 45 1.01 6.37 11.45
C LEU A 45 0.05 5.17 11.46
N LEU A 46 -1.27 5.41 11.37
CA LEU A 46 -2.24 4.34 11.24
C LEU A 46 -2.04 3.57 9.93
N SER A 47 -1.78 4.26 8.83
CA SER A 47 -1.48 3.62 7.54
C SER A 47 -0.27 2.68 7.64
N LEU A 48 0.85 3.14 8.22
CA LEU A 48 2.04 2.32 8.46
C LEU A 48 1.75 1.09 9.31
N SER A 49 1.03 1.27 10.41
CA SER A 49 0.64 0.16 11.30
C SER A 49 -0.23 -0.87 10.56
N GLN A 50 -1.26 -0.39 9.85
CA GLN A 50 -2.17 -1.26 9.10
C GLN A 50 -1.41 -2.07 8.05
N TYR A 51 -0.57 -1.43 7.23
CA TYR A 51 0.23 -2.13 6.23
C TYR A 51 1.23 -3.12 6.84
N SER A 52 1.86 -2.78 7.97
CA SER A 52 2.82 -3.67 8.64
C SER A 52 2.18 -4.96 9.14
N ASN A 53 0.89 -4.91 9.50
CA ASN A 53 0.14 -6.05 10.03
C ASN A 53 -0.48 -6.97 8.96
N ILE A 54 -0.44 -6.60 7.67
CA ILE A 54 -1.05 -7.40 6.60
C ILE A 54 -0.26 -8.68 6.36
N ASN A 55 -0.92 -9.82 6.55
CA ASN A 55 -0.37 -11.15 6.33
C ASN A 55 -0.65 -11.65 4.90
N LEU A 56 0.42 -11.85 4.12
CA LEU A 56 0.33 -12.30 2.72
C LEU A 56 0.67 -13.79 2.53
N SER A 57 0.82 -14.57 3.60
CA SER A 57 1.25 -15.98 3.56
C SER A 57 0.31 -16.87 2.75
N ASN A 58 -0.99 -16.58 2.79
CA ASN A 58 -2.05 -17.35 2.13
C ASN A 58 -2.42 -16.81 0.74
N ILE A 59 -1.70 -15.82 0.23
CA ILE A 59 -1.93 -15.24 -1.10
C ILE A 59 -1.03 -15.93 -2.12
N SER A 60 -1.58 -16.17 -3.32
CA SER A 60 -0.83 -16.74 -4.45
C SER A 60 0.42 -15.91 -4.78
N LYS A 61 1.48 -16.56 -5.26
CA LYS A 61 2.78 -15.90 -5.53
C LYS A 61 2.66 -14.68 -6.47
N LYS A 62 1.77 -14.75 -7.47
CA LYS A 62 1.50 -13.65 -8.40
C LYS A 62 0.90 -12.44 -7.69
N ASN A 63 -0.18 -12.66 -6.93
CA ASN A 63 -0.88 -11.58 -6.22
C ASN A 63 -0.05 -11.03 -5.05
N ARG A 64 0.71 -11.90 -4.37
CA ARG A 64 1.61 -11.51 -3.29
C ARG A 64 2.61 -10.45 -3.75
N LYS A 65 3.25 -10.62 -4.91
CA LYS A 65 4.18 -9.61 -5.45
C LYS A 65 3.53 -8.23 -5.65
N ILE A 66 2.29 -8.21 -6.14
CA ILE A 66 1.53 -6.97 -6.36
C ILE A 66 1.20 -6.31 -5.01
N PHE A 67 0.76 -7.10 -4.03
CA PHE A 67 0.40 -6.62 -2.71
C PHE A 67 1.61 -6.13 -1.91
N GLU A 68 2.74 -6.84 -1.96
CA GLU A 68 3.99 -6.40 -1.34
C GLU A 68 4.47 -5.07 -1.93
N LEU A 69 4.40 -4.89 -3.25
CA LEU A 69 4.76 -3.63 -3.89
C LEU A 69 3.86 -2.48 -3.40
N LYS A 70 2.54 -2.73 -3.26
CA LYS A 70 1.60 -1.74 -2.72
C LYS A 70 1.91 -1.38 -1.26
N LYS A 71 2.21 -2.39 -0.42
CA LYS A 71 2.64 -2.19 0.97
C LYS A 71 3.90 -1.31 1.03
N LEU A 72 4.94 -1.67 0.29
CA LEU A 72 6.20 -0.92 0.24
C LEU A 72 5.98 0.53 -0.21
N TYR A 73 5.15 0.75 -1.22
CA TYR A 73 4.86 2.09 -1.72
C TYR A 73 4.18 2.97 -0.68
N TYR A 74 3.11 2.49 -0.04
CA TYR A 74 2.40 3.29 0.96
C TYR A 74 3.20 3.46 2.25
N ASN A 75 3.95 2.45 2.69
CA ASN A 75 4.87 2.61 3.81
C ASN A 75 5.94 3.67 3.52
N PHE A 76 6.52 3.67 2.31
CA PHE A 76 7.46 4.70 1.90
C PHE A 76 6.83 6.10 1.91
N LEU A 77 5.64 6.26 1.31
CA LEU A 77 4.94 7.55 1.29
C LEU A 77 4.58 8.05 2.69
N SER A 78 4.02 7.17 3.54
CA SER A 78 3.70 7.51 4.92
C SER A 78 4.96 7.91 5.69
N SER A 79 6.08 7.20 5.48
CA SER A 79 7.38 7.51 6.11
C SER A 79 7.91 8.89 5.70
N ILE A 80 7.74 9.29 4.41
CA ILE A 80 8.08 10.65 3.96
C ILE A 80 7.29 11.70 4.74
N HIS A 81 5.97 11.53 4.86
CA HIS A 81 5.12 12.54 5.50
C HIS A 81 5.38 12.70 6.99
N ILE A 82 5.78 11.62 7.68
CA ILE A 82 6.20 11.69 9.09
C ILE A 82 7.69 11.99 9.27
N GLN A 83 8.43 12.23 8.19
CA GLN A 83 9.86 12.55 8.19
C GLN A 83 10.74 11.48 8.88
N ASP A 84 10.37 10.20 8.78
CA ASP A 84 11.14 9.09 9.35
C ASP A 84 12.28 8.68 8.39
N GLU A 85 13.43 9.33 8.53
CA GLU A 85 14.59 9.16 7.64
C GLU A 85 15.06 7.71 7.53
N GLN A 86 15.02 6.97 8.64
CA GLN A 86 15.46 5.57 8.67
C GLN A 86 14.52 4.70 7.83
N ASN A 87 13.20 4.83 8.03
CA ASN A 87 12.22 4.07 7.25
C ASN A 87 12.16 4.53 5.80
N ILE A 88 12.34 5.83 5.53
CA ILE A 88 12.47 6.35 4.15
C ILE A 88 13.61 5.64 3.43
N ALA A 89 14.82 5.63 4.00
CA ALA A 89 15.98 4.99 3.38
C ALA A 89 15.76 3.48 3.17
N PHE A 90 15.22 2.79 4.19
CA PHE A 90 14.92 1.37 4.12
C PHE A 90 13.92 1.06 2.99
N PHE A 91 12.77 1.73 2.96
CA PHE A 91 11.74 1.44 1.96
C PHE A 91 12.15 1.90 0.55
N GLU A 92 12.94 2.97 0.40
CA GLU A 92 13.54 3.38 -0.88
C GLU A 92 14.42 2.27 -1.45
N GLU A 93 15.29 1.68 -0.62
CA GLU A 93 16.13 0.56 -1.02
C GLU A 93 15.29 -0.67 -1.41
N GLN A 94 14.29 -1.04 -0.61
CA GLN A 94 13.40 -2.16 -0.93
C GLN A 94 12.63 -1.94 -2.24
N LEU A 95 12.11 -0.73 -2.47
CA LEU A 95 11.43 -0.37 -3.72
C LEU A 95 12.37 -0.45 -4.91
N SER A 96 13.63 -0.01 -4.77
CA SER A 96 14.66 -0.10 -5.82
C SER A 96 15.01 -1.55 -6.21
N LYS A 97 14.80 -2.52 -5.30
CA LYS A 97 15.07 -3.94 -5.53
C LYS A 97 13.84 -4.74 -5.98
N ALA A 98 12.64 -4.15 -5.87
CA ALA A 98 11.42 -4.82 -6.27
C ALA A 98 11.45 -5.24 -7.76
N PRO A 99 10.86 -6.40 -8.13
CA PRO A 99 10.80 -6.84 -9.51
C PRO A 99 9.91 -5.91 -10.34
N ASP A 100 10.45 -5.38 -11.44
CA ASP A 100 9.75 -4.42 -12.28
C ASP A 100 8.79 -5.15 -13.24
N SER A 101 7.50 -5.23 -12.87
CA SER A 101 6.49 -5.72 -13.81
C SER A 101 5.93 -4.52 -14.59
N LYS A 102 6.43 -4.31 -15.81
CA LYS A 102 5.90 -3.35 -16.81
C LYS A 102 5.92 -1.88 -16.36
N ASP A 103 7.09 -1.34 -16.02
CA ASP A 103 7.33 0.08 -15.66
C ASP A 103 6.57 0.60 -14.43
N GLY A 104 5.86 -0.27 -13.70
CA GLY A 104 5.08 0.10 -12.53
C GLY A 104 5.99 0.58 -11.38
N LYS A 105 7.14 -0.06 -11.21
CA LYS A 105 8.12 0.34 -10.19
C LYS A 105 8.76 1.67 -10.52
N ALA A 106 9.24 1.87 -11.75
CA ALA A 106 9.87 3.12 -12.16
C ALA A 106 8.95 4.34 -11.95
N LYS A 107 7.66 4.20 -12.26
CA LYS A 107 6.65 5.24 -12.01
C LYS A 107 6.42 5.49 -10.52
N LEU A 108 6.35 4.43 -9.70
CA LEU A 108 6.18 4.57 -8.25
C LEU A 108 7.39 5.22 -7.60
N VAL A 109 8.62 4.80 -7.96
CA VAL A 109 9.89 5.37 -7.48
C VAL A 109 10.02 6.84 -7.91
N ALA A 110 9.71 7.18 -9.16
CA ALA A 110 9.75 8.57 -9.63
C ALA A 110 8.75 9.45 -8.87
N LYS A 111 7.52 8.95 -8.63
CA LYS A 111 6.49 9.66 -7.86
C LYS A 111 6.88 9.81 -6.38
N ALA A 112 7.49 8.77 -5.81
CA ALA A 112 8.08 8.76 -4.49
C ALA A 112 9.15 9.84 -4.30
N GLN A 113 10.13 9.89 -5.22
CA GLN A 113 11.20 10.88 -5.24
C GLN A 113 10.67 12.30 -5.45
N ALA A 114 9.67 12.47 -6.31
CA ALA A 114 8.99 13.76 -6.49
C ALA A 114 8.35 14.22 -5.18
N ASN A 115 7.62 13.35 -4.47
CA ASN A 115 6.98 13.69 -3.19
C ASN A 115 8.00 14.05 -2.10
N LYS A 116 9.12 13.30 -2.00
CA LYS A 116 10.21 13.62 -1.07
C LYS A 116 10.72 15.06 -1.26
N ARG A 117 10.84 15.54 -2.51
CA ARG A 117 11.30 16.91 -2.80
C ARG A 117 10.33 18.00 -2.32
N TYR A 118 9.04 17.71 -2.16
CA TYR A 118 8.05 18.69 -1.70
C TYR A 118 7.84 18.69 -0.18
N CYS A 119 8.13 17.59 0.52
CA CYS A 119 7.91 17.49 1.97
C CYS A 119 9.17 17.77 2.82
N VAL A 120 10.36 17.84 2.21
CA VAL A 120 11.65 18.09 2.90
C VAL A 120 12.19 19.50 2.59
N GLN A 121 11.30 20.48 2.35
CA GLN A 121 11.63 21.91 2.27
C GLN A 121 11.21 22.64 3.53
#